data_AF-A0A974XWJ0-F1
#
_entry.id   AF-A0A974XWJ0-F1
#
_cell.length_a   1.000
_cell.length_b   1.000
_cell.length_c   1.000
_cell.angle_alpha   90.00
_cell.angle_beta   90.00
_cell.angle_gamma   90.00
#
_symmetry.space_group_name_H-M   'P 1'
#
loop_
_entity.id
_entity.type
_entity.pdbx_description
1 polymer ?
#
loop_
_entity_poly.entity_id
_entity_poly.type
_entity_poly.pdbx_seq_one_letter_code
_entity_poly.pdbx_strand_id
1 'polypeptide(L)'
;MRLDLILAAAALCLATTSCAPAESRTAHNIEEATIGVAQCDDYLARISACISQLPPDRRAALTAQARETFATWKQAAAHPQHRQTLPQSCTVSQALAREELAPLGCTL
;
A
#
# COMPACT_ATOMS: atom_id res chain seq x y z
N MET A 1 -52.22 -5.02 -12.91
CA MET A 1 -51.53 -5.65 -14.06
C MET A 1 -50.11 -5.08 -14.07
N ARG A 2 -49.07 -5.73 -13.56
CA ARG A 2 -48.81 -7.13 -13.23
C ARG A 2 -47.97 -7.19 -11.94
N LEU A 3 -48.50 -7.83 -10.89
CA LEU A 3 -47.69 -8.65 -10.00
C LEU A 3 -47.29 -9.91 -10.80
N ASP A 4 -46.35 -10.70 -10.29
CA ASP A 4 -45.88 -11.98 -10.86
C ASP A 4 -44.79 -11.85 -11.94
N LEU A 5 -43.51 -11.68 -11.55
CA LEU A 5 -42.42 -12.49 -12.14
C LEU A 5 -41.01 -12.33 -11.52
N ILE A 6 -40.81 -12.08 -10.23
CA ILE A 6 -39.43 -12.21 -9.69
C ILE A 6 -39.44 -12.89 -8.32
N LEU A 7 -39.93 -14.13 -8.31
CA LEU A 7 -39.77 -15.07 -7.20
C LEU A 7 -39.50 -16.46 -7.79
N ALA A 8 -38.29 -16.67 -8.29
CA ALA A 8 -37.76 -18.01 -8.55
C ALA A 8 -36.22 -17.97 -8.65
N ALA A 9 -35.60 -19.03 -8.16
CA ALA A 9 -34.20 -19.42 -8.27
C ALA A 9 -33.23 -18.88 -7.19
N ALA A 10 -33.39 -19.44 -5.99
CA ALA A 10 -32.24 -19.94 -5.26
C ALA A 10 -31.40 -20.92 -6.12
N ALA A 11 -30.13 -21.05 -5.75
CA ALA A 11 -29.14 -22.03 -6.20
C ALA A 11 -28.47 -21.79 -7.56
N LEU A 12 -27.26 -21.20 -7.50
CA LEU A 12 -26.10 -21.73 -8.21
C LEU A 12 -24.82 -21.41 -7.41
N CYS A 13 -24.62 -22.16 -6.32
CA CYS A 13 -23.26 -22.50 -5.90
C CYS A 13 -22.74 -23.55 -6.88
N LEU A 14 -21.47 -23.39 -7.30
CA LEU A 14 -20.49 -24.39 -7.77
C LEU A 14 -19.72 -23.92 -9.01
N ALA A 15 -18.62 -23.21 -8.76
CA ALA A 15 -17.39 -23.35 -9.54
C ALA A 15 -16.20 -22.97 -8.65
N THR A 16 -15.70 -23.96 -7.91
CA THR A 16 -14.37 -23.93 -7.29
C THR A 16 -13.31 -24.11 -8.37
N THR A 17 -12.50 -23.08 -8.63
CA THR A 17 -11.13 -23.24 -9.13
C THR A 17 -10.32 -22.06 -8.66
N SER A 18 -9.27 -22.39 -7.93
CA SER A 18 -8.34 -21.52 -7.24
C SER A 18 -7.77 -20.44 -8.16
N CYS A 19 -8.14 -19.18 -7.95
CA CYS A 19 -7.14 -18.14 -8.07
C CYS A 19 -6.29 -18.29 -6.81
N ALA A 20 -5.12 -18.92 -6.95
CA ALA A 20 -4.10 -18.87 -5.92
C ALA A 20 -3.98 -17.39 -5.48
N PRO A 21 -3.86 -17.07 -4.18
CA PRO A 21 -3.24 -15.80 -3.87
C PRO A 21 -1.89 -15.88 -4.59
N ALA A 22 -1.73 -15.12 -5.68
CA ALA A 22 -0.44 -14.93 -6.30
C ALA A 22 0.47 -14.63 -5.13
N GLU A 23 1.35 -15.58 -4.84
CA GLU A 23 2.17 -15.59 -3.65
C GLU A 23 2.81 -14.22 -3.64
N SER A 24 2.21 -13.36 -2.82
CA SER A 24 2.73 -12.06 -2.57
C SER A 24 4.02 -12.47 -1.92
N ARG A 25 5.11 -12.38 -2.69
CA ARG A 25 6.39 -11.95 -2.15
C ARG A 25 6.07 -10.64 -1.47
N THR A 26 5.49 -10.78 -0.29
CA THR A 26 5.28 -9.78 0.70
C THR A 26 6.68 -9.26 0.79
N ALA A 27 6.89 -8.02 0.35
CA ALA A 27 8.06 -7.28 0.76
C ALA A 27 7.96 -7.30 2.29
N HIS A 28 8.57 -8.34 2.87
CA HIS A 28 8.36 -8.70 4.26
C HIS A 28 9.12 -7.73 5.14
N ASN A 29 9.88 -6.82 4.51
CA ASN A 29 10.55 -5.67 5.07
C ASN A 29 10.30 -4.50 4.12
N ILE A 30 9.79 -3.38 4.65
CA ILE A 30 9.71 -2.12 3.88
C ILE A 30 11.11 -1.65 3.48
N GLU A 31 12.12 -2.00 4.27
CA GLU A 31 13.53 -1.63 4.07
C GLU A 31 14.09 -2.12 2.72
N GLU A 32 13.48 -3.16 2.13
CA GLU A 32 13.88 -3.73 0.83
C GLU A 32 12.88 -3.40 -0.29
N ALA A 33 11.80 -2.66 0.03
CA ALA A 33 10.76 -2.33 -0.91
C ALA A 33 11.21 -1.18 -1.83
N THR A 34 11.16 -1.43 -3.14
CA THR A 34 11.37 -0.41 -4.17
C THR A 34 10.15 -0.31 -5.05
N ILE A 35 9.78 0.90 -5.45
CA ILE A 35 8.70 1.23 -6.38
C ILE A 35 9.27 1.37 -7.79
N GLY A 36 10.50 1.86 -7.93
CA GLY A 36 11.13 2.16 -9.22
C GLY A 36 10.78 3.56 -9.73
N VAL A 37 10.47 4.47 -8.80
CA VAL A 37 10.24 5.89 -9.02
C VAL A 37 11.09 6.62 -8.00
N ALA A 38 12.10 7.36 -8.46
CA ALA A 38 13.16 7.88 -7.60
C ALA A 38 12.65 8.67 -6.38
N GLN A 39 11.65 9.56 -6.56
CA GLN A 39 11.06 10.32 -5.45
C GLN A 39 10.35 9.42 -4.43
N CYS A 40 9.69 8.36 -4.89
CA CYS A 40 9.05 7.41 -4.00
C CYS A 40 10.09 6.58 -3.25
N ASP A 41 11.10 6.08 -3.96
CA ASP A 41 12.15 5.25 -3.37
C ASP A 41 12.97 6.04 -2.31
N ASP A 42 13.23 7.33 -2.52
CA ASP A 42 13.84 8.22 -1.50
C ASP A 42 12.95 8.36 -0.26
N TYR A 43 11.65 8.63 -0.44
CA TYR A 43 10.71 8.70 0.68
C TYR A 43 10.64 7.37 1.47
N LEU A 44 10.56 6.24 0.76
CA LEU A 44 10.55 4.89 1.36
C LEU A 44 11.83 4.64 2.19
N ALA A 45 12.99 5.03 1.67
CA ALA A 45 14.25 4.89 2.39
C ALA A 45 14.26 5.72 3.69
N ARG A 46 13.76 6.96 3.66
CA ARG A 46 13.74 7.83 4.84
C ARG A 46 12.76 7.36 5.91
N ILE A 47 11.56 6.96 5.51
CA ILE A 47 10.54 6.51 6.46
C ILE A 47 10.88 5.16 7.06
N SER A 48 11.45 4.23 6.28
CA SER A 48 11.97 2.97 6.83
C SER A 48 13.12 3.21 7.82
N ALA A 49 14.06 4.10 7.49
CA ALA A 49 15.14 4.49 8.39
C ALA A 49 14.64 5.16 9.68
N CYS A 50 13.52 5.91 9.64
CA CYS A 50 12.94 6.39 10.88
C CYS A 50 12.26 5.28 11.68
N ILE A 51 11.39 4.50 11.02
CA ILE A 51 10.60 3.45 11.67
C ILE A 51 11.51 2.46 12.42
N SER A 52 12.65 2.09 11.85
CA SER A 52 13.61 1.17 12.47
C SER A 52 14.17 1.68 13.82
N GLN A 53 14.22 2.99 14.02
CA GLN A 53 14.70 3.64 15.25
C GLN A 53 13.61 3.79 16.33
N LEU A 54 12.34 3.59 15.98
CA LEU A 54 11.22 3.76 16.92
C LEU A 54 11.11 2.57 17.90
N PRO A 55 10.52 2.77 19.09
CA PRO A 55 10.19 1.69 20.01
C PRO A 55 9.32 0.61 19.34
N PRO A 56 9.44 -0.68 19.74
CA PRO A 56 8.78 -1.80 19.06
C PRO A 56 7.29 -1.60 18.80
N ASP A 57 6.56 -1.11 19.80
CA ASP A 57 5.10 -0.91 19.71
C ASP A 57 4.73 0.10 18.60
N ARG A 58 5.48 1.20 18.50
CA ARG A 58 5.26 2.22 17.45
C ARG A 58 5.77 1.78 16.09
N ARG A 59 6.90 1.07 16.08
CA ARG A 59 7.51 0.53 14.87
C ARG A 59 6.56 -0.41 14.13
N ALA A 60 5.93 -1.33 14.84
CA ALA A 60 5.01 -2.29 14.24
C ALA A 60 3.80 -1.60 13.57
N ALA A 61 3.17 -0.66 14.28
CA ALA A 61 2.01 0.07 13.77
C ALA A 61 2.35 0.91 12.51
N LEU A 62 3.44 1.67 12.54
CA LEU A 62 3.85 2.50 11.40
C LEU A 62 4.35 1.65 10.23
N THR A 63 5.01 0.52 10.49
CA THR A 63 5.37 -0.44 9.44
C THR A 63 4.13 -0.97 8.73
N ALA A 64 3.06 -1.29 9.46
CA ALA A 64 1.83 -1.79 8.83
C ALA A 64 1.19 -0.73 7.91
N GLN A 65 1.05 0.51 8.38
CA GLN A 65 0.48 1.61 7.58
C GLN A 65 1.32 1.91 6.33
N ALA A 66 2.64 1.97 6.49
CA ALA A 66 3.54 2.26 5.39
C ALA A 66 3.51 1.15 4.33
N ARG A 67 3.40 -0.13 4.72
CA ARG A 67 3.28 -1.25 3.77
C ARG A 67 2.07 -1.13 2.86
N GLU A 68 0.91 -0.80 3.41
CA GLU A 68 -0.33 -0.68 2.63
C GLU A 68 -0.21 0.41 1.56
N THR A 69 0.32 1.56 1.96
CA THR A 69 0.57 2.69 1.04
C THR A 69 1.55 2.30 -0.07
N PHE A 70 2.66 1.65 0.28
CA PHE A 70 3.69 1.28 -0.69
C PHE A 70 3.26 0.15 -1.61
N ALA A 71 2.45 -0.79 -1.12
CA ALA A 71 1.85 -1.82 -1.97
C ALA A 71 0.95 -1.18 -3.04
N THR A 72 0.13 -0.20 -2.65
CA THR A 72 -0.73 0.55 -3.58
C THR A 72 0.09 1.28 -4.65
N TRP A 73 1.15 1.97 -4.25
CA TRP A 73 2.02 2.66 -5.20
C TRP A 73 2.82 1.71 -6.09
N LYS A 74 3.24 0.55 -5.56
CA LYS A 74 3.92 -0.49 -6.35
C LYS A 74 3.01 -1.04 -7.45
N GLN A 75 1.73 -1.24 -7.15
CA GLN A 75 0.72 -1.63 -8.12
C GLN A 75 0.49 -0.51 -9.16
N ALA A 76 0.35 0.74 -8.72
CA ALA A 76 0.21 1.89 -9.61
C ALA A 76 1.41 2.03 -10.56
N ALA A 77 2.63 1.78 -10.08
CA ALA A 77 3.85 1.88 -10.87
C ALA A 77 3.91 0.87 -12.05
N ALA A 78 3.12 -0.20 -12.01
CA ALA A 78 3.03 -1.17 -13.11
C ALA A 78 2.31 -0.61 -14.35
N HIS A 79 1.52 0.46 -14.19
CA HIS A 79 0.77 1.10 -15.28
C HIS A 79 1.42 2.44 -15.67
N PRO A 80 1.82 2.66 -16.94
CA PRO A 80 2.54 3.88 -17.34
C PRO A 80 1.83 5.19 -16.98
N GLN A 81 0.51 5.25 -17.18
CA GLN A 81 -0.30 6.44 -16.88
C GLN A 81 -0.32 6.76 -15.38
N HIS A 82 -0.46 5.75 -14.51
CA HIS A 82 -0.45 5.95 -13.06
C HIS A 82 0.97 6.20 -12.54
N ARG A 83 1.99 5.59 -13.14
CA ARG A 83 3.38 5.81 -12.78
C ARG A 83 3.80 7.27 -12.97
N GLN A 84 3.25 7.97 -13.96
CA GLN A 84 3.53 9.39 -14.21
C GLN A 84 3.06 10.32 -13.08
N THR A 85 2.06 9.93 -12.29
CA THR A 85 1.54 10.76 -11.20
C THR A 85 2.24 10.49 -9.86
N LEU A 86 2.87 9.32 -9.71
CA LEU A 86 3.53 8.88 -8.48
C LEU A 86 4.58 9.87 -7.92
N PRO A 87 5.44 10.54 -8.72
CA PRO A 87 6.41 11.49 -8.16
C PRO A 87 5.76 12.58 -7.31
N GLN A 88 4.64 13.14 -7.77
CA GLN A 88 3.89 14.15 -7.01
C GLN A 88 3.24 13.56 -5.76
N SER A 89 2.60 12.39 -5.88
CA SER A 89 1.99 11.70 -4.73
C SER A 89 3.01 11.42 -3.63
N CYS A 90 4.19 10.89 -3.98
CA CYS A 90 5.25 10.59 -3.04
C CYS A 90 5.84 11.85 -2.39
N THR A 91 5.97 12.95 -3.14
CA THR A 91 6.41 14.25 -2.60
C THR A 91 5.43 14.79 -1.56
N VAL A 92 4.13 14.77 -1.87
CA VAL A 92 3.09 15.22 -0.92
C VAL A 92 3.06 14.34 0.31
N SER A 93 3.12 13.01 0.14
CA SER A 93 3.16 12.09 1.27
C SER A 93 4.40 12.26 2.15
N GLN A 94 5.57 12.53 1.57
CA GLN A 94 6.77 12.83 2.33
C GLN A 94 6.64 14.12 3.15
N ALA A 95 6.02 15.16 2.57
CA ALA A 95 5.78 16.41 3.28
C ALA A 95 4.83 16.21 4.48
N LEU A 96 3.73 15.49 4.27
CA LEU A 96 2.78 15.16 5.34
C LEU A 96 3.44 14.30 6.43
N ALA A 97 4.13 13.22 6.04
CA ALA A 97 4.81 12.34 6.98
C ALA A 97 5.90 13.08 7.78
N ARG A 98 6.58 14.06 7.17
CA ARG A 98 7.57 14.90 7.87
C ARG A 98 6.91 15.64 9.04
N GLU A 99 5.76 16.25 8.81
CA GLU A 99 5.03 17.00 9.85
C GLU A 99 4.49 16.07 10.94
N GLU A 100 3.87 14.96 10.53
CA GLU A 100 3.25 14.00 11.45
C GLU A 100 4.27 13.27 12.33
N LEU A 101 5.45 12.96 11.78
CA LEU A 101 6.46 12.15 12.45
C LEU A 101 7.59 12.99 13.08
N ALA A 102 7.63 14.31 12.85
CA ALA A 102 8.58 15.20 13.52
C ALA A 102 8.56 15.08 15.06
N PRO A 103 7.39 14.98 15.75
CA PRO A 103 7.34 14.79 17.21
C PRO A 103 7.94 13.47 17.68
N LEU A 104 8.10 12.49 16.77
CA LEU A 104 8.71 11.20 17.04
C LEU A 104 10.23 11.21 16.80
N GLY A 105 10.80 12.34 16.37
CA GLY A 105 12.21 12.49 16.03
C GLY A 105 12.57 12.04 14.62
N CYS A 106 11.58 11.73 13.76
CA CYS A 106 11.84 11.38 12.37
C CYS A 106 12.30 12.60 11.56
N THR A 107 13.32 12.39 10.72
CA THR A 107 13.72 13.37 9.69
C THR A 107 13.53 12.74 8.32
N LEU A 108 12.46 13.16 7.63
CA LEU A 108 12.13 12.70 6.28
C LEU A 108 12.57 13.67 5.19
#